data_AF-A0A931W454-F1
#
_entry.id   AF-A0A931W454-F1
#
_cell.length_a   1.000
_cell.length_b   1.000
_cell.length_c   1.000
_cell.angle_alpha   90.00
_cell.angle_beta   90.00
_cell.angle_gamma   90.00
#
_symmetry.space_group_name_H-M   'P 1'
#
loop_
_entity.id
_entity.type
_entity.pdbx_description
1 polymer ?
#
loop_
_entity_poly.entity_id
_entity_poly.type
_entity_poly.pdbx_seq_one_letter_code
_entity_poly.pdbx_strand_id
1 'polypeptide(L)'
;MKKVVAEKYRDIDFSRAKRGAVVNPEPGKTKISIRLDNAVLEYFRNLVDTAGGGNYQTLINDALLEYVHRRSTLDIVRQAVREELAPYGIARRSNAAPQPTRRARR
;
A
#
# COMPACT_ATOMS: atom_id res chain seq x y z
N MET A 1 -50.77 9.32 -3.01
CA MET A 1 -49.48 9.86 -2.52
C MET A 1 -49.72 10.61 -1.22
N LYS A 2 -49.29 10.09 -0.06
CA LYS A 2 -49.43 10.79 1.23
C LYS A 2 -48.34 11.86 1.33
N LYS A 3 -48.73 13.13 1.43
CA LYS A 3 -47.81 14.24 1.70
C LYS A 3 -47.29 14.10 3.14
N VAL A 4 -46.02 13.79 3.31
CA VAL A 4 -45.33 13.91 4.60
C VAL A 4 -45.11 15.39 4.88
N VAL A 5 -45.78 15.88 5.92
CA VAL A 5 -45.65 17.26 6.41
C VAL A 5 -44.28 17.39 7.05
N ALA A 6 -43.45 18.31 6.56
CA ALA A 6 -42.14 18.61 7.15
C ALA A 6 -42.34 19.04 8.61
N GLU A 7 -41.61 18.41 9.53
CA GLU A 7 -41.66 18.77 10.95
C GLU A 7 -41.30 20.25 11.15
N LYS A 8 -42.04 20.90 12.06
CA LYS A 8 -41.86 22.28 12.47
C LYS A 8 -40.44 22.48 13.01
N TYR A 9 -39.77 23.55 12.56
CA TYR A 9 -38.41 23.93 12.95
C TYR A 9 -38.13 23.65 14.43
N ARG A 10 -37.13 22.80 14.71
CA ARG A 10 -36.65 22.56 16.08
C ARG A 10 -35.71 23.70 16.45
N ASP A 11 -36.08 24.48 17.45
CA ASP A 11 -35.22 25.49 18.06
C ASP A 11 -34.16 24.75 18.89
N ILE A 12 -32.99 24.51 18.29
CA ILE A 12 -31.88 23.83 18.93
C ILE A 12 -30.95 24.90 19.48
N ASP A 13 -30.89 25.03 20.81
CA ASP A 13 -29.99 25.95 21.48
C ASP A 13 -28.53 25.42 21.41
N PHE A 14 -27.72 26.09 20.58
CA PHE A 14 -26.29 25.79 20.40
C PHE A 14 -25.37 26.59 21.34
N SER A 15 -25.91 27.29 22.34
CA SER A 15 -25.14 28.13 23.27
C SER A 15 -24.00 27.41 23.99
N ARG A 16 -24.12 26.08 24.20
CA ARG A 16 -23.09 25.23 24.80
C ARG A 16 -22.34 24.35 23.79
N ALA A 17 -22.56 24.52 22.49
CA ALA A 17 -21.92 23.71 21.48
C ALA A 17 -20.43 24.07 21.35
N LYS A 18 -19.56 23.09 21.58
CA LYS A 18 -18.11 23.25 21.39
C LYS A 18 -17.77 23.02 19.92
N ARG A 19 -17.18 24.02 19.25
CA ARG A 19 -16.68 23.87 17.87
C ARG A 19 -15.48 22.93 17.89
N GLY A 20 -15.59 21.80 17.19
CA GLY A 20 -14.54 20.80 17.08
C GLY A 20 -14.94 19.69 16.13
N ALA A 21 -13.96 18.93 15.64
CA ALA A 21 -14.24 17.73 14.88
C ALA A 21 -15.00 16.74 15.78
N VAL A 22 -16.22 16.38 15.38
CA VAL A 22 -17.08 15.44 16.12
C VAL A 22 -16.49 14.02 16.10
N VAL A 23 -15.64 13.73 15.12
CA VAL A 23 -15.01 12.43 14.93
C VAL A 23 -13.52 12.56 15.21
N ASN A 24 -13.05 11.86 16.25
CA ASN A 24 -11.62 11.70 16.49
C ASN A 24 -11.02 10.91 15.31
N PRO A 25 -9.83 11.28 14.79
CA PRO A 25 -9.17 10.49 13.76
C PRO A 25 -8.98 9.05 14.27
N GLU A 26 -9.24 8.08 13.40
CA GLU A 26 -9.04 6.67 13.76
C GLU A 26 -7.60 6.45 14.23
N PRO A 27 -7.38 5.78 15.37
CA PRO A 27 -6.04 5.55 15.90
C PRO A 27 -5.20 4.78 14.86
N GLY A 28 -3.98 5.27 14.59
CA GLY A 28 -3.04 4.65 13.65
C GLY A 28 -3.12 5.13 12.20
N LYS A 29 -4.09 5.98 11.84
CA LYS A 29 -4.17 6.60 10.50
C LYS A 29 -3.79 8.08 10.55
N THR A 30 -2.76 8.45 9.80
CA THR A 30 -2.33 9.85 9.68
C THR A 30 -2.97 10.49 8.46
N LYS A 31 -3.73 11.58 8.65
CA LYS A 31 -4.24 12.38 7.53
C LYS A 31 -3.08 13.11 6.85
N ILE A 32 -2.83 12.76 5.60
CA ILE A 32 -1.82 13.41 4.77
C ILE A 32 -2.50 14.09 3.56
N SER A 33 -1.90 15.18 3.07
CA SER A 33 -2.28 15.80 1.81
C SER A 33 -1.30 15.34 0.74
N ILE A 34 -1.74 14.44 -0.14
CA ILE A 34 -0.94 13.90 -1.24
C ILE A 34 -1.68 14.13 -2.56
N ARG A 35 -0.93 14.34 -3.65
CA ARG A 35 -1.50 14.35 -5.00
C ARG A 35 -1.50 12.92 -5.51
N LEU A 36 -2.67 12.45 -5.96
CA LEU A 36 -2.83 11.17 -6.64
C LEU A 36 -3.30 11.43 -8.07
N ASP A 37 -2.98 10.51 -8.96
CA ASP A 37 -3.46 10.57 -10.35
C ASP A 37 -5.00 10.48 -10.38
N ASN A 38 -5.63 11.25 -11.25
CA ASN A 38 -7.07 11.25 -11.40
C ASN A 38 -7.59 9.88 -11.85
N ALA A 39 -6.86 9.17 -12.72
CA ALA A 39 -7.23 7.83 -13.18
C ALA A 39 -7.27 6.83 -12.02
N VAL A 40 -6.35 6.96 -11.05
CA VAL A 40 -6.35 6.13 -9.83
C VAL A 40 -7.58 6.44 -8.99
N LEU A 41 -7.88 7.72 -8.77
CA LEU A 41 -9.07 8.13 -8.01
C LEU A 41 -10.36 7.65 -8.67
N GLU A 42 -10.48 7.77 -9.99
CA GLU A 42 -11.64 7.30 -10.75
C GLU A 42 -11.80 5.79 -10.68
N TYR A 43 -10.71 5.03 -10.85
CA TYR A 43 -10.74 3.58 -10.72
C TYR A 43 -11.29 3.13 -9.37
N PHE A 44 -10.76 3.67 -8.27
CA PHE A 44 -11.21 3.26 -6.93
C PHE A 44 -12.62 3.77 -6.60
N ARG A 45 -13.04 4.92 -7.14
CA ARG A 45 -14.44 5.38 -7.01
C ARG A 45 -15.41 4.41 -7.69
N ASN A 46 -15.15 4.09 -8.95
CA ASN A 46 -15.97 3.14 -9.72
C ASN A 46 -16.04 1.76 -9.04
N LEU A 47 -14.94 1.31 -8.45
CA LEU A 47 -14.87 0.03 -7.72
C LEU A 47 -15.75 0.04 -6.46
N VAL A 48 -15.80 1.15 -5.74
CA VAL A 48 -16.68 1.31 -4.57
C VAL A 48 -18.14 1.43 -4.97
N ASP A 49 -18.42 2.19 -6.02
CA ASP A 49 -19.78 2.42 -6.51
C ASP A 49 -20.40 1.11 -7.00
N THR A 50 -19.62 0.26 -7.68
CA THR A 50 -20.04 -1.09 -8.11
C THR A 50 -20.22 -2.05 -6.94
N ALA A 51 -19.43 -1.92 -5.86
CA ALA A 51 -19.55 -2.74 -4.65
C ALA A 51 -20.72 -2.35 -3.72
N GLY A 52 -21.53 -1.34 -4.08
CA GLY A 52 -22.67 -0.90 -3.28
C GLY A 52 -22.34 0.19 -2.24
N GLY A 53 -21.25 0.93 -2.45
CA GLY A 53 -20.82 2.03 -1.59
C GLY A 53 -19.68 1.65 -0.64
N GLY A 54 -19.02 2.67 -0.07
CA GLY A 54 -17.82 2.48 0.74
C GLY A 54 -16.87 3.68 0.70
N ASN A 55 -15.69 3.54 1.31
CA ASN A 55 -14.66 4.57 1.32
C ASN A 55 -13.52 4.19 0.37
N TYR A 56 -13.41 4.90 -0.76
CA TYR A 56 -12.33 4.71 -1.73
C TYR A 56 -10.94 4.93 -1.12
N GLN A 57 -10.82 5.73 -0.06
CA GLN A 57 -9.57 5.95 0.65
C GLN A 57 -9.10 4.67 1.35
N THR A 58 -10.01 3.85 1.87
CA THR A 58 -9.69 2.57 2.51
C THR A 58 -9.07 1.62 1.49
N LEU A 59 -9.69 1.48 0.31
CA LEU A 59 -9.18 0.60 -0.75
C LEU A 59 -7.81 1.03 -1.28
N ILE A 60 -7.61 2.34 -1.44
CA ILE A 60 -6.30 2.88 -1.81
C ILE A 60 -5.26 2.49 -0.76
N ASN A 61 -5.59 2.65 0.53
CA ASN A 61 -4.68 2.29 1.61
C ASN A 61 -4.37 0.78 1.63
N ASP A 62 -5.38 -0.07 1.45
CA ASP A 62 -5.21 -1.52 1.44
C ASP A 62 -4.33 -1.96 0.26
N ALA A 63 -4.51 -1.37 -0.92
CA ALA A 63 -3.67 -1.63 -2.08
C ALA A 63 -2.20 -1.21 -1.85
N LEU A 64 -1.99 -0.06 -1.19
CA LEU A 64 -0.64 0.40 -0.81
C LEU A 64 -0.01 -0.55 0.22
N LEU A 65 -0.78 -1.03 1.20
CA LEU A 65 -0.31 -1.97 2.20
C LEU A 65 0.07 -3.32 1.57
N GLU A 66 -0.75 -3.83 0.66
CA GLU A 66 -0.48 -5.06 -0.08
C GLU A 66 0.80 -4.93 -0.92
N TYR A 67 1.03 -3.76 -1.54
CA TYR A 67 2.27 -3.50 -2.27
C TYR A 67 3.51 -3.55 -1.36
N VAL A 68 3.43 -2.97 -0.17
CA VAL A 68 4.51 -3.04 0.84
C VAL A 68 4.78 -4.48 1.27
N HIS A 69 3.73 -5.27 1.56
CA HIS A 69 3.85 -6.68 1.94
C HIS A 69 4.39 -7.57 0.81
N ARG A 70 4.02 -7.30 -0.45
CA ARG A 70 4.58 -8.02 -1.59
C ARG A 70 6.08 -7.77 -1.73
N ARG A 71 6.51 -6.52 -1.54
CA ARG A 71 7.92 -6.16 -1.61
C ARG A 71 8.74 -6.86 -0.53
N SER A 72 8.26 -6.87 0.72
CA SER A 72 8.94 -7.58 1.80
C SER A 72 9.03 -9.09 1.53
N THR A 73 7.96 -9.70 1.00
CA THR A 73 7.96 -11.13 0.64
C THR A 73 9.00 -11.46 -0.44
N LEU A 74 9.10 -10.64 -1.49
CA LEU A 74 10.10 -10.83 -2.55
C LEU A 74 11.53 -10.67 -2.04
N ASP A 75 11.76 -9.74 -1.11
CA ASP A 75 13.07 -9.54 -0.51
C ASP A 75 13.45 -10.74 0.37
N ILE A 76 12.51 -11.30 1.14
CA ILE A 76 12.70 -12.55 1.89
C ILE A 76 13.05 -13.70 0.96
N VAL A 77 12.31 -13.89 -0.14
CA VAL A 77 12.56 -14.96 -1.10
C VAL A 77 13.94 -14.80 -1.75
N ARG A 78 14.32 -13.59 -2.14
CA ARG A 78 15.66 -13.31 -2.71
C ARG A 78 16.76 -13.62 -1.71
N GLN A 79 16.56 -13.31 -0.44
CA GLN A 79 17.51 -13.60 0.62
C GLN A 79 17.67 -15.11 0.81
N ALA A 80 16.55 -15.84 0.95
CA ALA A 80 16.55 -17.30 1.07
C ALA A 80 17.24 -17.97 -0.12
N VAL A 81 16.93 -17.56 -1.36
CA VAL A 81 17.58 -18.10 -2.56
C VAL A 81 19.09 -17.80 -2.58
N ARG A 82 19.53 -16.62 -2.12
CA ARG A 82 20.97 -16.30 -2.03
C ARG A 82 21.68 -17.15 -0.99
N GLU A 83 21.06 -17.38 0.16
CA GLU A 83 21.62 -18.23 1.22
C GLU A 83 21.80 -19.67 0.74
N GLU A 84 20.79 -20.22 0.04
CA GLU A 84 20.86 -21.57 -0.53
C GLU A 84 21.89 -21.68 -1.67
N LEU A 85 22.08 -20.63 -2.48
CA LEU A 85 23.02 -20.64 -3.61
C LEU A 85 24.45 -20.22 -3.25
N ALA A 86 24.66 -19.55 -2.11
CA ALA A 86 25.98 -19.18 -1.59
C ALA A 86 26.97 -20.37 -1.50
N PRO A 87 26.61 -21.55 -0.96
CA PRO A 87 27.50 -22.71 -0.91
C PRO A 87 27.87 -23.24 -2.31
N TYR A 88 26.97 -23.14 -3.28
CA TYR A 88 27.21 -23.61 -4.66
C TYR A 88 28.06 -22.63 -5.48
N GLY A 89 28.01 -21.33 -5.19
CA GLY A 89 28.84 -20.31 -5.85
C GLY A 89 30.33 -20.42 -5.50
N ILE A 90 30.64 -20.89 -4.29
CA ILE A 90 32.01 -21.08 -3.81
C ILE A 90 32.63 -22.33 -4.46
N ALA A 91 31.87 -23.43 -4.57
CA ALA A 91 32.31 -24.67 -5.22
C ALA A 91 32.62 -24.52 -6.73
N ARG A 92 31.97 -23.57 -7.42
CA ARG A 92 32.30 -23.24 -8.82
C ARG A 92 33.61 -22.46 -8.97
N ARG A 93 34.00 -21.64 -7.99
CA ARG A 93 35.24 -20.84 -8.06
C ARG A 93 36.48 -21.69 -7.78
N SER A 94 36.37 -22.73 -6.94
CA SER A 94 37.48 -23.67 -6.71
C SER A 94 37.78 -24.60 -7.90
N ASN A 95 36.83 -24.76 -8.83
CA ASN A 95 37.00 -25.58 -10.04
C ASN A 95 37.39 -24.77 -11.30
N ALA A 96 37.64 -23.46 -11.19
CA ALA A 96 38.18 -22.68 -12.28
C ALA A 96 39.67 -23.05 -12.45
N ALA A 97 39.95 -23.94 -13.42
CA ALA A 97 41.29 -24.41 -13.74
C ALA A 97 42.28 -23.24 -13.90
N PRO A 98 43.52 -23.35 -13.38
CA PRO A 98 44.53 -22.33 -13.60
C PRO A 98 44.84 -22.23 -15.10
N GLN A 99 44.73 -21.01 -15.65
CA GLN A 99 45.10 -20.75 -17.04
C GLN A 99 46.57 -21.12 -17.26
N PRO A 100 46.91 -21.91 -18.31
CA PRO A 100 48.30 -22.21 -18.60
C PRO A 100 48.98 -20.92 -19.07
N THR A 101 50.01 -20.49 -18.33
CA THR A 101 50.90 -19.42 -18.75
C THR A 101 51.59 -19.85 -20.04
N ARG A 102 51.21 -19.24 -21.17
CA ARG A 102 51.93 -19.43 -22.43
C ARG A 102 53.32 -18.82 -22.27
N ARG A 103 54.29 -19.65 -21.89
CA ARG A 103 55.71 -19.35 -22.06
C ARG A 103 55.97 -19.13 -23.55
N ALA A 104 56.25 -17.88 -23.90
CA ALA A 104 56.79 -17.52 -25.20
C ALA A 104 58.06 -18.33 -25.45
N ARG A 105 58.06 -19.13 -26.52
CA ARG A 105 59.25 -19.82 -27.01
C ARG A 105 60.15 -18.80 -27.70
N ARG A 106 61.45 -19.00 -27.46
CA ARG A 106 62.62 -18.40 -28.11
C ARG A 106 62.51 -18.39 -29.63
#